data_AF-A0A661FQF3-F1
#
_entry.id   AF-A0A661FQF3-F1
#
_cell.length_a   1.000
_cell.length_b   1.000
_cell.length_c   1.000
_cell.angle_alpha   90.00
_cell.angle_beta   90.00
_cell.angle_gamma   90.00
#
_symmetry.space_group_name_H-M   'P 1'
#
loop_
_entity.id
_entity.type
_entity.pdbx_description
1 polymer ?
#
loop_
_entity_poly.entity_id
_entity_poly.type
_entity_poly.pdbx_seq_one_letter_code
_entity_poly.pdbx_strand_id
1 'polypeptide(L)'
;MKISCSIVLLMLAMNCYADTNFHISILSEQIGNPSNLGGIEVEGVGVVNLTARKKGNQLVIHAQDPNGKIIGKAETVIGLKDTPIYVLTPAGLEKITIYWGAD
;
A
#
# COMPACT_ATOMS: atom_id res chain seq x y z
N MET A 1 -12.37 -49.19 -27.44
CA MET A 1 -11.28 -48.44 -26.76
C MET A 1 -11.77 -47.02 -26.51
N LYS A 2 -12.04 -46.68 -25.24
CA LYS A 2 -12.44 -45.31 -24.84
C LYS A 2 -11.15 -44.52 -24.63
N ILE A 3 -10.84 -43.60 -25.54
CA ILE A 3 -9.72 -42.67 -25.38
C ILE A 3 -10.25 -41.52 -24.54
N SER A 4 -9.93 -41.56 -23.26
CA SER A 4 -10.31 -40.55 -22.27
C SER A 4 -9.63 -39.22 -22.60
N CYS A 5 -10.47 -38.20 -22.67
CA CYS A 5 -10.14 -36.81 -22.94
C CYS A 5 -9.46 -36.20 -21.71
N SER A 6 -8.14 -35.98 -21.74
CA SER A 6 -7.44 -35.20 -20.72
C SER A 6 -7.40 -33.73 -21.15
N ILE A 7 -8.43 -32.99 -20.76
CA ILE A 7 -8.46 -31.54 -20.81
C ILE A 7 -7.47 -31.05 -19.75
N VAL A 8 -6.29 -30.62 -20.19
CA VAL A 8 -5.33 -29.87 -19.37
C VAL A 8 -5.97 -28.51 -19.09
N LEU A 9 -6.59 -28.39 -17.91
CA LEU A 9 -7.17 -27.17 -17.41
C LEU A 9 -6.03 -26.21 -17.08
N LEU A 10 -5.67 -25.36 -18.05
CA LEU A 10 -4.72 -24.26 -17.88
C LEU A 10 -5.37 -23.22 -16.95
N MET A 11 -5.18 -23.37 -15.64
CA MET A 11 -5.52 -22.33 -14.67
C MET A 11 -4.54 -21.17 -14.83
N LEU A 12 -4.88 -20.24 -15.73
CA LEU A 12 -4.31 -18.90 -15.70
C LEU A 12 -4.84 -18.23 -14.43
N ALA A 13 -4.04 -18.27 -13.36
CA ALA A 13 -4.21 -17.35 -12.24
C ALA A 13 -4.02 -15.94 -12.81
N MET A 14 -5.13 -15.29 -13.15
CA MET A 14 -5.16 -13.86 -13.35
C MET A 14 -4.78 -13.26 -12.00
N ASN A 15 -3.53 -12.82 -11.86
CA ASN A 15 -3.09 -12.00 -10.74
C ASN A 15 -3.86 -10.68 -10.84
N CYS A 16 -5.06 -10.66 -10.27
CA CYS A 16 -5.77 -9.45 -9.96
C CYS A 16 -4.92 -8.75 -8.91
N TYR A 17 -4.07 -7.82 -9.35
CA TYR A 17 -3.35 -6.94 -8.44
C TYR A 17 -4.42 -6.11 -7.73
N ALA A 18 -4.80 -6.57 -6.54
CA ALA A 18 -5.77 -5.88 -5.71
C ALA A 18 -5.14 -4.56 -5.28
N ASP A 19 -5.84 -3.44 -5.55
CA ASP A 19 -5.48 -2.17 -4.95
C ASP A 19 -5.60 -2.34 -3.43
N THR A 20 -4.47 -2.22 -2.73
CA THR A 20 -4.40 -2.42 -1.29
C THR A 20 -4.92 -1.15 -0.60
N ASN A 21 -6.03 -1.27 0.14
CA ASN A 21 -6.64 -0.13 0.83
C ASN A 21 -6.21 -0.09 2.29
N PHE A 22 -5.74 1.07 2.75
CA PHE A 22 -5.31 1.30 4.12
C PHE A 22 -6.12 2.42 4.77
N HIS A 23 -7.01 2.07 5.68
CA HIS A 23 -7.89 3.01 6.34
C HIS A 23 -7.29 3.52 7.65
N ILE A 24 -7.38 4.83 7.86
CA ILE A 24 -6.87 5.48 9.06
C ILE A 24 -7.94 6.42 9.60
N SER A 25 -8.26 6.31 10.89
CA SER A 25 -9.26 7.15 11.58
C SER A 25 -8.87 8.61 11.72
N ILE A 26 -7.59 8.97 11.55
CA ILE A 26 -7.13 10.35 11.67
C ILE A 26 -7.19 11.08 10.33
N LEU A 27 -7.57 12.36 10.38
CA LEU A 27 -7.54 13.25 9.23
C LEU A 27 -6.10 13.68 8.92
N SER A 28 -5.82 13.90 7.64
CA SER A 28 -4.49 14.33 7.17
C SER A 28 -4.02 15.65 7.83
N GLU A 29 -4.96 16.52 8.17
CA GLU A 29 -4.81 17.81 8.82
C GLU A 29 -4.31 17.70 10.26
N GLN A 30 -4.61 16.58 10.91
CA GLN A 30 -4.26 16.32 12.30
C GLN A 30 -2.82 15.83 12.45
N ILE A 31 -2.11 15.53 11.35
CA ILE A 31 -0.69 15.19 11.37
C ILE A 31 0.14 16.45 11.62
N GLY A 32 0.57 16.64 12.88
CA GLY A 32 1.47 17.73 13.28
C GLY A 32 2.96 17.34 13.31
N ASN A 33 3.26 16.17 13.88
CA ASN A 33 4.61 15.61 14.00
C ASN A 33 4.78 14.40 13.07
N PRO A 34 6.01 13.87 12.87
CA PRO A 34 6.17 12.54 12.32
C PRO A 34 5.33 11.54 13.12
N SER A 35 4.39 10.88 12.46
CA SER A 35 3.44 9.95 13.08
C SER A 35 3.51 8.61 12.36
N ASN A 36 3.53 7.54 13.15
CA ASN A 36 3.31 6.20 12.62
C ASN A 36 1.81 6.03 12.33
N LEU A 37 1.49 5.70 11.08
CA LEU A 37 0.12 5.45 10.62
C LEU A 37 -0.31 4.00 10.85
N GLY A 38 0.65 3.09 11.01
CA GLY A 38 0.44 1.66 11.18
C GLY A 38 1.23 0.83 10.17
N GLY A 39 1.00 -0.49 10.22
CA GLY A 39 1.64 -1.47 9.35
C GLY A 39 0.62 -2.19 8.48
N ILE A 40 1.03 -2.56 7.27
CA ILE A 40 0.22 -3.34 6.34
C ILE A 40 1.05 -4.48 5.76
N GLU A 41 0.47 -5.67 5.68
CA GLU A 41 1.14 -6.83 5.08
C GLU A 41 1.18 -6.67 3.55
N VAL A 42 2.38 -6.70 2.97
CA VAL A 42 2.59 -6.62 1.52
C VAL A 42 3.28 -7.89 1.05
N GLU A 43 2.71 -8.54 0.04
CA GLU A 43 3.20 -9.82 -0.46
C GLU A 43 4.65 -9.71 -0.96
N GLY A 44 5.51 -10.63 -0.51
CA GLY A 44 6.93 -10.66 -0.87
C GLY A 44 7.80 -9.62 -0.17
N VAL A 45 7.22 -8.74 0.67
CA VAL A 45 7.96 -7.76 1.48
C VAL A 45 7.79 -8.01 2.99
N GLY A 46 6.57 -8.35 3.42
CA GLY A 46 6.19 -8.46 4.83
C GLY A 46 5.46 -7.22 5.34
N VAL A 47 5.48 -6.99 6.65
CA VAL A 47 4.83 -5.81 7.27
C VAL A 47 5.55 -4.52 6.87
N VAL A 48 4.89 -3.73 6.04
CA VAL A 48 5.32 -2.39 5.64
C VAL A 48 4.75 -1.36 6.58
N ASN A 49 5.62 -0.59 7.25
CA ASN A 49 5.21 0.47 8.15
C ASN A 49 5.07 1.79 7.39
N LEU A 50 3.94 2.47 7.58
CA LEU A 50 3.66 3.76 6.98
C LEU A 50 3.88 4.87 8.01
N THR A 51 4.69 5.86 7.67
CA THR A 51 4.91 7.04 8.51
C THR A 51 4.59 8.30 7.72
N ALA A 52 3.86 9.23 8.32
CA ALA A 52 3.55 10.52 7.71
C ALA A 52 4.22 11.65 8.49
N ARG A 53 4.63 12.69 7.77
CA ARG A 53 5.06 13.95 8.38
C ARG A 53 4.60 15.14 7.56
N LYS A 54 4.25 16.22 8.24
CA LYS A 54 3.92 17.49 7.60
C LYS A 54 5.17 18.22 7.13
N LYS A 55 5.11 18.80 5.93
CA LYS A 55 6.13 19.67 5.34
C LYS A 55 5.44 20.86 4.67
N GLY A 56 5.22 21.94 5.42
CA GLY A 56 4.41 23.07 4.95
C GLY A 56 2.95 22.67 4.76
N ASN A 57 2.40 22.87 3.55
CA ASN A 57 1.04 22.46 3.19
C ASN A 57 0.96 21.03 2.60
N GLN A 58 2.07 20.29 2.64
CA GLN A 58 2.14 18.92 2.13
C GLN A 58 2.29 17.92 3.27
N LEU A 59 1.80 16.71 3.02
CA LEU A 59 2.07 15.53 3.82
C LEU A 59 3.03 14.62 3.03
N VAL A 60 4.14 14.25 3.66
CA VAL A 60 5.10 13.30 3.11
C VAL A 60 4.91 11.99 3.83
N ILE A 61 4.63 10.93 3.08
CA ILE A 61 4.44 9.57 3.61
C ILE A 61 5.58 8.69 3.14
N HIS A 62 6.18 7.93 4.05
CA HIS A 62 7.16 6.90 3.74
C HIS A 62 6.60 5.52 4.08
N ALA A 63 6.84 4.57 3.18
CA ALA A 63 6.64 3.16 3.41
C ALA A 63 7.99 2.50 3.66
N GLN A 64 8.13 1.84 4.81
CA GLN A 64 9.35 1.18 5.25
C GLN A 64 9.15 -0.32 5.36
N ASP A 65 10.09 -1.09 4.81
CA ASP A 65 10.12 -2.55 4.98
C ASP A 65 10.41 -2.95 6.45
N PRO A 66 10.35 -4.25 6.80
CA PRO A 66 10.67 -4.71 8.16
C PRO A 66 12.08 -4.37 8.65
N ASN A 67 13.01 -4.05 7.74
CA ASN A 67 14.38 -3.65 8.06
C ASN A 67 14.52 -2.12 8.20
N GLY A 68 13.44 -1.36 8.04
CA GLY A 68 13.42 0.11 8.10
C GLY A 68 13.83 0.82 6.81
N LYS A 69 14.10 0.07 5.72
CA LYS A 69 14.45 0.65 4.42
C LYS A 69 13.21 1.27 3.79
N ILE A 70 13.32 2.51 3.32
CA ILE A 70 12.24 3.17 2.57
C ILE A 70 12.11 2.49 1.20
N ILE A 71 10.94 1.92 0.93
CA ILE A 71 10.58 1.22 -0.31
C ILE A 71 9.45 1.92 -1.07
N GLY A 72 8.87 2.97 -0.48
CA GLY A 72 7.84 3.80 -1.11
C GLY A 72 7.80 5.19 -0.49
N LYS A 73 7.39 6.16 -1.29
CA LYS A 73 7.22 7.56 -0.86
C LYS A 73 6.06 8.21 -1.61
N ALA A 74 5.23 8.93 -0.88
CA ALA A 74 4.20 9.79 -1.44
C ALA A 74 4.31 11.21 -0.87
N GLU A 75 4.01 12.21 -1.69
CA GLU A 75 3.83 13.59 -1.27
C GLU A 75 2.46 14.05 -1.74
N THR A 76 1.65 14.57 -0.83
CA THR A 76 0.27 14.94 -1.08
C THR A 76 -0.06 16.28 -0.44
N VAL A 77 -1.14 16.93 -0.91
CA VAL A 77 -1.66 18.13 -0.27
C VAL A 77 -2.49 17.72 0.95
N ILE A 78 -2.36 18.47 2.03
CA ILE A 78 -3.17 18.26 3.23
C ILE A 78 -4.64 18.57 2.94
N GLY A 79 -5.54 17.72 3.44
CA GLY A 79 -6.99 17.82 3.27
C GLY A 79 -7.56 16.96 2.14
N LEU A 80 -6.73 16.14 1.49
CA LEU A 80 -7.24 15.10 0.60
C LEU A 80 -7.81 13.93 1.40
N LYS A 81 -8.88 13.33 0.86
CA LYS A 81 -9.57 12.17 1.46
C LYS A 81 -8.74 10.89 1.35
N ASP A 82 -7.93 10.79 0.31
CA ASP A 82 -7.09 9.65 0.08
C ASP A 82 -5.71 10.05 -0.46
N THR A 83 -4.75 9.14 -0.35
CA THR A 83 -3.41 9.34 -0.88
C THR A 83 -2.81 8.00 -1.34
N PRO A 84 -2.53 7.86 -2.64
CA PRO A 84 -1.83 6.68 -3.13
C PRO A 84 -0.34 6.76 -2.80
N ILE A 85 0.22 5.63 -2.37
CA ILE A 85 1.67 5.41 -2.25
C ILE A 85 2.01 4.12 -3.00
N TYR A 86 3.08 4.17 -3.79
CA TYR A 86 3.59 2.99 -4.48
C TYR A 86 4.78 2.42 -3.71
N VAL A 87 4.74 1.12 -3.44
CA VAL A 87 5.78 0.38 -2.75
C VAL A 87 6.47 -0.58 -3.72
N LEU A 88 7.79 -0.62 -3.65
CA LEU A 88 8.59 -1.56 -4.42
C LEU A 88 8.57 -2.95 -3.77
N THR A 89 8.06 -3.93 -4.51
CA THR A 89 8.03 -5.35 -4.15
C THR A 89 8.91 -6.15 -5.13
N PRO A 90 9.22 -7.43 -4.83
CA PRO A 90 9.92 -8.30 -5.79
C PRO A 90 9.15 -8.49 -7.11
N ALA A 91 7.83 -8.33 -7.10
CA ALA A 91 6.97 -8.49 -8.28
C ALA A 91 6.77 -7.20 -9.08
N GLY A 92 7.20 -6.04 -8.56
CA GLY A 92 7.06 -4.75 -9.22
C GLY A 92 6.65 -3.63 -8.26
N LEU A 93 5.90 -2.66 -8.76
CA LEU A 93 5.29 -1.63 -7.92
C LEU A 93 3.87 -2.06 -7.53
N GLU A 94 3.59 -2.06 -6.24
CA GLU A 94 2.24 -2.24 -5.70
C GLU A 94 1.71 -0.91 -5.19
N LYS A 95 0.43 -0.63 -5.44
CA LYS A 95 -0.24 0.59 -5.01
C LYS A 95 -0.99 0.33 -3.70
N ILE A 96 -0.73 1.17 -2.72
CA ILE A 96 -1.49 1.26 -1.48
C ILE A 96 -2.23 2.59 -1.47
N THR A 97 -3.53 2.58 -1.27
CA THR A 97 -4.34 3.80 -1.13
C THR A 97 -4.65 4.03 0.34
N ILE A 98 -4.13 5.12 0.89
CA ILE A 98 -4.41 5.54 2.27
C ILE A 98 -5.71 6.35 2.27
N TYR A 99 -6.71 5.93 3.03
CA TYR A 99 -7.95 6.69 3.24
C TYR A 99 -7.90 7.37 4.62
N TRP A 100 -8.00 8.69 4.61
CA TRP A 100 -7.90 9.54 5.80
C TRP A 100 -9.27 9.77 6.45
N GLY A 101 -9.32 9.75 7.78
CA GLY A 101 -10.57 9.91 8.54
C GLY A 101 -11.62 8.86 8.22
N ALA A 102 -11.20 7.66 7.81
CA ALA A 102 -12.09 6.55 7.51
C ALA A 102 -12.21 5.64 8.75
N ASP A 103 -13.41 5.61 9.32
CA ASP A 103 -13.84 4.70 10.39
C ASP A 103 -14.76 3.60 9.82
#